data_AF-A0A6B2V7P1-F1
#
_entry.id   AF-A0A6B2V7P1-F1
#
_cell.length_a   1.000
_cell.length_b   1.000
_cell.length_c   1.000
_cell.angle_alpha   90.00
_cell.angle_beta   90.00
_cell.angle_gamma   90.00
#
_symmetry.space_group_name_H-M   'P 1'
#
loop_
_entity.id
_entity.type
_entity.pdbx_description
1 polymer ?
#
loop_
_entity_poly.entity_id
_entity_poly.type
_entity_poly.pdbx_seq_one_letter_code
_entity_poly.pdbx_strand_id
1 'polypeptide(L)'
;MWPARGRHTGPAAADAVRRRLEQLTAEGVLHSHLAPDDTPPGGEHVFEARWLAPGEVTVRARLVLSPPRGAALDQEWVLIAEAEQPWDPRWPSPAAMFWPQVPDSAWGHEAGTGARLGQADPLPEDDKELRRVLRHAVRDTWCVHLVVHEAMTPDERGRQALVRLLPEGLRHRVVEHRAAPHRLRAVNWVLDDFGARVPRGGA
;
A
#
# COMPACT_ATOMS: atom_id res chain seq x y z
N MET A 1 6.50 13.74 8.12
CA MET A 1 5.25 12.95 8.20
C MET A 1 5.18 12.01 7.01
N TRP A 2 4.60 10.83 7.19
CA TRP A 2 4.36 9.79 6.19
C TRP A 2 2.91 9.30 6.30
N PRO A 3 2.07 9.54 5.30
CA PRO A 3 0.68 9.04 5.27
C PRO A 3 0.52 7.84 4.34
N ALA A 4 -0.37 6.91 4.69
CA ALA A 4 -0.82 5.84 3.81
C ALA A 4 -2.27 5.43 4.12
N ARG A 5 -2.94 4.83 3.13
CA ARG A 5 -4.25 4.22 3.29
C ARG A 5 -4.34 2.93 2.50
N GLY A 6 -5.29 2.08 2.87
CA GLY A 6 -5.60 0.88 2.10
C GLY A 6 -6.79 0.13 2.66
N ARG A 7 -6.91 -1.14 2.27
CA ARG A 7 -7.99 -2.05 2.66
C ARG A 7 -7.44 -3.39 3.10
N HIS A 8 -8.00 -3.89 4.20
CA HIS A 8 -7.88 -5.27 4.63
C HIS A 8 -9.07 -6.07 4.11
N THR A 9 -8.80 -7.09 3.29
CA THR A 9 -9.82 -7.90 2.58
C THR A 9 -10.14 -9.22 3.28
N GLY A 10 -9.45 -9.53 4.39
CA GLY A 10 -9.65 -10.73 5.19
C GLY A 10 -10.37 -10.45 6.50
N PRO A 11 -10.79 -11.51 7.23
CA PRO A 11 -11.35 -11.36 8.56
C PRO A 11 -10.30 -10.86 9.56
N ALA A 12 -10.76 -10.29 10.67
CA ALA A 12 -9.95 -10.02 11.87
C ALA A 12 -8.71 -9.12 11.65
N ALA A 13 -8.88 -8.00 10.93
CA ALA A 13 -7.80 -7.03 10.68
C ALA A 13 -7.16 -6.52 11.98
N ALA A 14 -7.98 -6.21 12.99
CA ALA A 14 -7.52 -5.74 14.30
C ALA A 14 -6.62 -6.76 15.01
N ASP A 15 -6.95 -8.05 14.95
CA ASP A 15 -6.16 -9.11 15.57
C ASP A 15 -4.83 -9.32 14.84
N ALA A 16 -4.81 -9.14 13.51
CA ALA A 16 -3.57 -9.20 12.75
C ALA A 16 -2.60 -8.07 13.16
N VAL A 17 -3.11 -6.86 13.39
CA VAL A 17 -2.32 -5.74 13.90
C VAL A 17 -1.84 -6.00 15.32
N ARG A 18 -2.72 -6.45 16.22
CA ARG A 18 -2.36 -6.72 17.61
C ARG A 18 -1.22 -7.74 17.72
N ARG A 19 -1.36 -8.89 17.04
CA ARG A 19 -0.31 -9.92 17.00
C ARG A 19 1.02 -9.37 16.45
N ARG A 20 0.96 -8.49 15.44
CA ARG A 20 2.18 -7.89 14.88
C ARG A 20 2.88 -6.96 15.86
N LEU A 21 2.13 -6.13 16.58
CA LEU A 21 2.67 -5.21 17.58
C LEU A 21 3.25 -5.97 18.79
N GLU A 22 2.56 -7.02 19.25
CA GLU A 22 3.04 -7.92 20.31
C GLU A 22 4.37 -8.58 19.90
N GLN A 23 4.44 -9.12 18.68
CA GLN A 23 5.65 -9.72 18.14
C GLN A 23 6.82 -8.72 18.11
N LEU A 24 6.62 -7.53 17.55
CA LEU A 24 7.69 -6.53 17.44
C LEU A 24 8.12 -5.97 18.80
N THR A 25 7.23 -5.97 19.79
CA THR A 25 7.57 -5.63 21.17
C THR A 25 8.44 -6.72 21.80
N ALA A 26 8.09 -7.99 21.61
CA ALA A 26 8.89 -9.12 22.07
C ALA A 26 10.28 -9.18 21.40
N GLU A 27 10.38 -8.75 20.14
CA GLU A 27 11.64 -8.61 19.40
C GLU A 27 12.46 -7.36 19.81
N GLY A 28 11.92 -6.49 20.67
CA GLY A 28 12.57 -5.25 21.12
C GLY A 28 12.64 -4.15 20.06
N VAL A 29 11.87 -4.27 18.97
CA VAL A 29 11.81 -3.27 17.89
C VAL A 29 10.96 -2.06 18.28
N LEU A 30 9.83 -2.31 18.96
CA LEU A 30 8.96 -1.23 19.45
C LEU A 30 9.38 -0.78 20.84
N HIS A 31 9.44 0.52 21.03
CA HIS A 31 9.64 1.13 22.35
C HIS A 31 8.35 1.12 23.17
N SER A 32 7.22 1.36 22.52
CA SER A 32 5.90 1.33 23.13
C SER A 32 4.84 1.18 22.05
N HIS A 33 3.72 0.54 22.38
CA HIS A 33 2.54 0.51 21.53
C HIS A 33 1.26 0.62 22.39
N LEU A 34 0.17 1.01 21.75
CA LEU A 34 -1.18 0.99 22.30
C LEU A 34 -2.06 0.22 21.32
N ALA A 35 -2.70 -0.83 21.81
CA ALA A 35 -3.69 -1.61 21.09
C ALA A 35 -4.99 -1.62 21.92
N PRO A 36 -6.17 -1.43 21.32
CA PRO A 36 -7.42 -1.52 22.04
C PRO A 36 -7.72 -3.00 22.36
N ASP A 37 -8.00 -3.27 23.63
CA ASP A 37 -8.29 -4.63 24.10
C ASP A 37 -9.70 -5.08 23.68
N ASP A 38 -10.71 -4.22 23.84
CA ASP A 38 -12.13 -4.55 23.60
C ASP A 38 -12.88 -3.38 22.94
N THR A 39 -12.67 -3.14 21.64
CA THR A 39 -13.56 -2.25 20.90
C THR A 39 -14.82 -3.03 20.51
N PRO A 40 -16.03 -2.55 20.84
CA PRO A 40 -17.26 -3.25 20.49
C PRO A 40 -17.39 -3.42 18.97
N PRO A 41 -18.01 -4.51 18.50
CA PRO A 41 -18.20 -4.77 17.08
C PRO A 41 -18.91 -3.59 16.42
N GLY A 42 -18.26 -2.98 15.41
CA GLY A 42 -18.76 -1.81 14.69
C GLY A 42 -18.09 -0.47 15.05
N GLY A 43 -17.17 -0.44 16.01
CA GLY A 43 -16.33 0.74 16.31
C GLY A 43 -15.06 0.83 15.44
N GLU A 44 -14.53 2.06 15.32
CA GLU A 44 -13.18 2.27 14.80
C GLU A 44 -12.14 1.72 15.79
N HIS A 45 -11.11 1.05 15.28
CA HIS A 45 -10.00 0.58 16.11
C HIS A 45 -8.78 1.47 15.85
N VAL A 46 -8.20 2.02 16.92
CA VAL A 46 -7.05 2.91 16.85
C VAL A 46 -5.86 2.26 17.52
N PHE A 47 -4.78 2.08 16.77
CA PHE A 47 -3.51 1.55 17.26
C PHE A 47 -2.44 2.62 17.17
N GLU A 48 -1.54 2.64 18.15
CA GLU A 48 -0.40 3.53 18.16
C GLU A 48 0.89 2.76 18.40
N ALA A 49 1.98 3.19 17.78
CA ALA A 49 3.29 2.57 17.94
C ALA A 49 4.40 3.63 17.92
N ARG A 50 5.45 3.39 18.71
CA ARG A 50 6.66 4.20 18.75
C ARG A 50 7.90 3.31 18.59
N TRP A 51 8.84 3.76 17.77
CA TRP A 51 10.11 3.08 17.53
C TRP A 51 11.20 4.10 17.16
N LEU A 52 12.42 3.61 16.95
CA LEU A 52 13.53 4.39 16.39
C LEU A 52 13.73 4.02 14.92
N ALA A 53 13.68 5.02 14.04
CA ALA A 53 14.16 4.90 12.68
C ALA A 53 15.71 5.00 12.65
N PRO A 54 16.37 4.60 11.54
CA PRO A 54 17.81 4.76 11.38
C PRO A 54 18.29 6.19 11.71
N GLY A 55 19.37 6.28 12.49
CA GLY A 55 19.85 7.54 13.04
C GLY A 55 19.24 7.91 14.39
N GLU A 56 18.65 6.93 15.11
CA GLU A 56 18.04 7.10 16.44
C GLU A 56 16.89 8.11 16.47
N VAL A 57 16.23 8.28 15.33
CA VAL A 57 15.13 9.22 15.18
C VAL A 57 13.85 8.60 15.72
N THR A 58 13.23 9.25 16.71
CA THR A 58 11.93 8.81 17.21
C THR A 58 10.85 8.96 16.13
N VAL A 59 10.15 7.86 15.86
CA VAL A 59 8.93 7.83 15.05
C VAL A 59 7.74 7.44 15.92
N ARG A 60 6.62 8.14 15.74
CA ARG A 60 5.30 7.81 16.30
C ARG A 60 4.35 7.58 15.16
N ALA A 61 3.53 6.55 15.23
CA ALA A 61 2.52 6.32 14.21
C ALA A 61 1.20 5.89 14.81
N ARG A 62 0.14 6.22 14.06
CA ARG A 62 -1.24 5.90 14.38
C ARG A 62 -1.88 5.21 13.19
N LEU A 63 -2.37 4.00 13.42
CA LEU A 63 -3.20 3.26 12.48
C LEU A 63 -4.65 3.31 12.94
N VAL A 64 -5.56 3.71 12.06
CA VAL A 64 -7.00 3.65 12.28
C VAL A 64 -7.59 2.62 11.34
N LEU A 65 -8.35 1.67 11.89
CA LEU A 65 -9.18 0.73 11.14
C LEU A 65 -10.63 1.20 11.22
N SER A 66 -11.24 1.44 10.06
CA SER A 66 -12.67 1.71 9.96
C SER A 66 -13.48 0.45 10.29
N PRO A 67 -14.74 0.59 10.71
CA PRO A 67 -15.62 -0.56 10.90
C PRO A 67 -15.79 -1.37 9.60
N PRO A 68 -15.98 -2.69 9.68
CA PRO A 68 -16.21 -3.54 8.52
C PRO A 68 -17.40 -3.05 7.70
N ARG A 69 -17.27 -3.04 6.37
CA ARG A 69 -18.35 -2.64 5.47
C ARG A 69 -19.04 -3.88 4.89
N GLY A 70 -20.36 -3.97 5.05
CA GLY A 70 -21.16 -5.01 4.41
C GLY A 70 -20.81 -6.44 4.85
N ALA A 71 -21.15 -7.41 4.02
CA ALA A 71 -21.02 -8.83 4.34
C ALA A 71 -19.60 -9.39 4.16
N ALA A 72 -18.71 -8.68 3.45
CA ALA A 72 -17.38 -9.18 3.09
C ALA A 72 -16.29 -8.88 4.14
N LEU A 73 -16.67 -8.31 5.29
CA LEU A 73 -15.79 -8.00 6.44
C LEU A 73 -14.57 -7.13 6.08
N ASP A 74 -14.64 -6.44 4.95
CA ASP A 74 -13.60 -5.59 4.42
C ASP A 74 -13.51 -4.28 5.20
N GLN A 75 -12.29 -3.93 5.59
CA GLN A 75 -12.01 -2.77 6.44
C GLN A 75 -11.02 -1.83 5.76
N GLU A 76 -11.36 -0.55 5.70
CA GLU A 76 -10.42 0.49 5.31
C GLU A 76 -9.47 0.79 6.49
N TRP A 77 -8.24 1.16 6.17
CA TRP A 77 -7.27 1.59 7.14
C TRP A 77 -6.55 2.85 6.69
N VAL A 78 -6.19 3.68 7.66
CA VAL A 78 -5.38 4.90 7.48
C VAL A 78 -4.24 4.87 8.47
N LEU A 79 -3.02 5.09 7.98
CA LEU A 79 -1.79 5.10 8.76
C LEU A 79 -1.08 6.44 8.59
N ILE A 80 -0.86 7.13 9.70
CA ILE A 80 -0.05 8.35 9.74
C ILE A 80 1.15 8.09 10.63
N ALA A 81 2.36 8.37 10.14
CA ALA A 81 3.59 8.32 10.91
C ALA A 81 4.28 9.70 10.91
N GLU A 82 4.76 10.10 12.09
CA GLU A 82 5.43 11.35 12.34
C GLU A 82 6.79 11.06 12.96
N ALA A 83 7.80 11.79 12.49
CA ALA A 83 9.15 11.73 13.02
C ALA A 83 9.49 13.11 13.57
N GLU A 84 10.43 13.16 14.50
CA GLU A 84 10.95 14.43 15.05
C GLU A 84 11.75 15.27 14.04
N GLN A 85 12.01 14.72 12.84
CA GLN A 85 12.69 15.39 11.73
C GLN A 85 11.96 15.13 10.39
N PRO A 86 12.34 15.82 9.29
CA PRO A 86 11.80 15.52 7.97
C PRO A 86 11.92 14.04 7.62
N TRP A 87 10.88 13.50 6.98
CA TRP A 87 10.82 12.08 6.69
C TRP A 87 11.87 11.68 5.65
N ASP A 88 12.71 10.70 5.95
CA ASP A 88 13.64 10.13 4.98
C ASP A 88 12.96 8.96 4.24
N PRO A 89 12.80 9.01 2.91
CA PRO A 89 12.15 7.94 2.15
C PRO A 89 12.92 6.61 2.20
N ARG A 90 14.20 6.61 2.60
CA ARG A 90 15.02 5.40 2.75
C ARG A 90 14.72 4.64 4.03
N TRP A 91 14.05 5.26 5.01
CA TRP A 91 13.62 4.54 6.20
C TRP A 91 12.61 3.45 5.86
N PRO A 92 12.56 2.35 6.63
CA PRO A 92 11.55 1.33 6.46
C PRO A 92 10.14 1.92 6.50
N SER A 93 9.25 1.41 5.65
CA SER A 93 7.86 1.85 5.61
C SER A 93 7.16 1.59 6.96
N PRO A 94 6.48 2.60 7.54
CA PRO A 94 5.69 2.45 8.76
C PRO A 94 4.65 1.33 8.74
N ALA A 95 4.09 1.02 7.56
CA ALA A 95 3.15 -0.09 7.42
C ALA A 95 3.71 -1.44 7.93
N ALA A 96 5.03 -1.66 7.86
CA ALA A 96 5.67 -2.88 8.36
C ALA A 96 5.65 -3.04 9.89
N MET A 97 5.38 -1.96 10.62
CA MET A 97 5.22 -1.97 12.07
C MET A 97 3.84 -2.46 12.49
N PHE A 98 2.83 -2.29 11.65
CA PHE A 98 1.45 -2.67 11.98
C PHE A 98 0.99 -3.94 11.28
N TRP A 99 1.52 -4.20 10.08
CA TRP A 99 1.03 -5.29 9.25
C TRP A 99 2.08 -6.38 9.04
N PRO A 100 1.66 -7.66 8.98
CA PRO A 100 2.57 -8.75 8.65
C PRO A 100 3.07 -8.62 7.21
N GLN A 101 4.37 -8.86 7.02
CA GLN A 101 5.07 -8.73 5.73
C GLN A 101 5.14 -10.07 4.99
N VAL A 102 4.12 -10.91 5.17
CA VAL A 102 4.03 -12.22 4.53
C VAL A 102 3.44 -12.08 3.13
N PRO A 103 3.85 -12.91 2.16
CA PRO A 103 3.18 -13.00 0.88
C PRO A 103 1.67 -13.24 1.05
N ASP A 104 0.87 -12.69 0.13
CA ASP A 104 -0.60 -12.82 0.10
C ASP A 104 -1.33 -12.35 1.36
N SER A 105 -0.72 -11.43 2.12
CA SER A 105 -1.41 -10.80 3.23
C SER A 105 -2.59 -9.93 2.77
N ALA A 106 -3.70 -10.02 3.50
CA ALA A 106 -4.96 -9.41 3.10
C ALA A 106 -5.02 -7.89 3.30
N TRP A 107 -4.04 -7.27 3.96
CA TRP A 107 -4.05 -5.84 4.30
C TRP A 107 -3.63 -4.91 3.14
N GLY A 108 -2.90 -5.44 2.17
CA GLY A 108 -2.14 -4.66 1.21
C GLY A 108 -2.93 -4.24 -0.03
N HIS A 109 -4.19 -3.83 0.08
CA HIS A 109 -4.99 -3.41 -1.08
C HIS A 109 -5.21 -1.90 -1.10
N GLU A 110 -5.11 -1.28 -2.27
CA GLU A 110 -5.48 0.13 -2.47
C GLU A 110 -7.01 0.29 -2.49
N ALA A 111 -7.50 1.38 -1.90
CA ALA A 111 -8.93 1.55 -1.60
C ALA A 111 -9.83 1.72 -2.85
N GLY A 112 -9.38 2.44 -3.88
CA GLY A 112 -10.16 2.78 -5.06
C GLY A 112 -10.10 1.75 -6.19
N THR A 113 -8.92 1.21 -6.46
CA THR A 113 -8.67 0.24 -7.55
C THR A 113 -8.76 -1.21 -7.07
N GLY A 114 -8.50 -1.47 -5.78
CA GLY A 114 -8.39 -2.81 -5.22
C GLY A 114 -7.06 -3.51 -5.52
N ALA A 115 -6.16 -2.85 -6.27
CA ALA A 115 -4.83 -3.35 -6.62
C ALA A 115 -3.96 -3.56 -5.38
N ARG A 116 -2.94 -4.42 -5.47
CA ARG A 116 -2.07 -4.76 -4.36
C ARG A 116 -0.92 -3.76 -4.23
N LEU A 117 -0.80 -3.16 -3.05
CA LEU A 117 0.30 -2.29 -2.67
C LEU A 117 1.62 -3.06 -2.75
N GLY A 118 2.60 -2.49 -3.44
CA GLY A 118 3.93 -3.09 -3.58
C GLY A 118 3.97 -4.34 -4.44
N GLN A 119 2.94 -4.62 -5.24
CA GLN A 119 2.94 -5.70 -6.23
C GLN A 119 2.62 -5.19 -7.62
N ALA A 120 2.90 -6.04 -8.61
CA ALA A 120 2.59 -5.81 -10.00
C ALA A 120 1.19 -6.33 -10.31
N ASP A 121 0.25 -5.43 -10.59
CA ASP A 121 -1.14 -5.73 -10.91
C ASP A 121 -1.39 -5.58 -12.42
N PRO A 122 -1.84 -6.62 -13.13
CA PRO A 122 -2.18 -6.50 -14.54
C PRO A 122 -3.37 -5.56 -14.75
N LEU A 123 -3.25 -4.66 -15.72
CA LEU A 123 -4.37 -3.84 -16.14
C LEU A 123 -5.44 -4.71 -16.82
N PRO A 124 -6.74 -4.40 -16.63
CA PRO A 124 -7.81 -5.13 -17.28
C PRO A 124 -7.69 -5.13 -18.82
N GLU A 125 -8.01 -6.26 -19.44
CA GLU A 125 -8.12 -6.38 -20.89
C GLU A 125 -9.33 -5.61 -21.45
N ASP A 126 -10.41 -5.52 -20.67
CA ASP A 126 -11.59 -4.74 -21.04
C ASP A 126 -11.31 -3.23 -20.97
N ASP A 127 -11.62 -2.52 -22.06
CA ASP A 127 -11.36 -1.08 -22.21
C ASP A 127 -12.11 -0.23 -21.18
N LYS A 128 -13.33 -0.61 -20.81
CA LYS A 128 -14.14 0.13 -19.85
C LYS A 128 -13.56 -0.02 -18.44
N GLU A 129 -13.17 -1.23 -18.07
CA GLU A 129 -12.53 -1.52 -16.78
C GLU A 129 -11.13 -0.91 -16.69
N LEU A 130 -10.31 -0.97 -17.74
CA LEU A 130 -9.01 -0.29 -17.80
C LEU A 130 -9.16 1.21 -17.55
N ARG A 131 -10.09 1.85 -18.28
CA ARG A 131 -10.41 3.27 -18.11
C ARG A 131 -10.89 3.57 -16.69
N ARG A 132 -11.69 2.68 -16.10
CA ARG A 132 -12.17 2.82 -14.72
C ARG A 132 -11.00 2.77 -13.74
N VAL A 133 -10.12 1.79 -13.83
CA VAL A 133 -8.95 1.63 -12.94
C VAL A 133 -8.04 2.86 -13.01
N LEU A 134 -7.63 3.29 -14.21
CA LEU A 134 -6.72 4.44 -14.35
C LEU A 134 -7.35 5.76 -13.88
N ARG A 135 -8.66 5.96 -14.10
CA ARG A 135 -9.36 7.13 -13.55
C ARG A 135 -9.42 7.12 -12.02
N HIS A 136 -9.58 5.95 -11.40
CA HIS A 136 -9.54 5.85 -9.94
C HIS A 136 -8.13 6.11 -9.40
N ALA A 137 -7.11 5.57 -10.07
CA ALA A 137 -5.71 5.80 -9.73
C ALA A 137 -5.35 7.30 -9.72
N VAL A 138 -5.76 8.07 -10.74
CA VAL A 138 -5.47 9.51 -10.78
C VAL A 138 -6.22 10.30 -9.69
N ARG A 139 -7.38 9.82 -9.25
CA ARG A 139 -8.15 10.44 -8.15
C ARG A 139 -7.62 10.07 -6.78
N ASP A 140 -6.80 9.03 -6.67
CA ASP A 140 -6.18 8.66 -5.40
C ASP A 140 -5.02 9.62 -5.08
N THR A 141 -5.12 10.31 -3.95
CA THR A 141 -4.10 11.24 -3.46
C THR A 141 -3.14 10.60 -2.45
N TRP A 142 -3.33 9.32 -2.12
CA TRP A 142 -2.58 8.63 -1.08
C TRP A 142 -1.45 7.75 -1.61
N CYS A 143 -1.66 7.12 -2.77
CA CYS A 143 -0.68 6.26 -3.42
C CYS A 143 0.03 6.95 -4.58
N VAL A 144 1.22 6.45 -4.88
CA VAL A 144 1.94 6.69 -6.12
C VAL A 144 1.60 5.56 -7.07
N HIS A 145 0.94 5.89 -8.18
CA HIS A 145 0.61 4.92 -9.21
C HIS A 145 1.68 4.90 -10.31
N LEU A 146 2.28 3.73 -10.53
CA LEU A 146 3.24 3.48 -11.59
C LEU A 146 2.55 2.69 -12.70
N VAL A 147 2.70 3.08 -13.97
CA VAL A 147 2.14 2.32 -15.10
C VAL A 147 3.30 1.79 -15.93
N VAL A 148 3.49 0.48 -15.95
CA VAL A 148 4.60 -0.18 -16.65
C VAL A 148 4.09 -0.89 -17.89
N HIS A 149 4.71 -0.65 -19.04
CA HIS A 149 4.40 -1.38 -20.27
C HIS A 149 5.32 -2.57 -20.47
N GLU A 150 4.75 -3.77 -20.55
CA GLU A 150 5.50 -5.04 -20.45
C GLU A 150 6.24 -5.47 -21.72
N ALA A 151 6.22 -4.68 -22.80
CA ALA A 151 6.79 -5.11 -24.09
C ALA A 151 8.31 -5.35 -24.10
N MET A 152 9.01 -5.26 -22.97
CA MET A 152 10.44 -5.53 -22.83
C MET A 152 10.79 -6.30 -21.54
N THR A 153 9.82 -6.94 -20.86
CA THR A 153 10.05 -7.71 -19.61
C THR A 153 9.77 -9.21 -19.79
N PRO A 154 10.53 -9.95 -20.62
CA PRO A 154 10.23 -11.35 -20.92
C PRO A 154 10.71 -12.34 -19.84
N ASP A 155 11.65 -11.95 -18.98
CA ASP A 155 12.26 -12.86 -17.99
C ASP A 155 11.61 -12.78 -16.60
N GLU A 156 11.96 -13.71 -15.71
CA GLU A 156 11.45 -13.73 -14.33
C GLU A 156 11.78 -12.44 -13.57
N ARG A 157 12.91 -11.81 -13.88
CA ARG A 157 13.35 -10.56 -13.25
C ARG A 157 12.50 -9.37 -13.67
N GLY A 158 12.08 -9.32 -14.93
CA GLY A 158 11.20 -8.29 -15.50
C GLY A 158 9.74 -8.42 -15.07
N ARG A 159 9.31 -9.62 -14.63
CA ARG A 159 7.98 -9.85 -14.04
C ARG A 159 7.85 -9.40 -12.59
N GLN A 160 8.96 -9.19 -11.89
CA GLN A 160 8.94 -8.66 -10.53
C GLN A 160 8.58 -7.16 -10.54
N ALA A 161 7.83 -6.73 -9.53
CA ALA A 161 7.44 -5.34 -9.36
C ALA A 161 8.66 -4.41 -9.20
N LEU A 162 8.63 -3.27 -9.90
CA LEU A 162 9.62 -2.19 -9.82
C LEU A 162 9.66 -1.51 -8.46
N VAL A 163 8.58 -1.60 -7.68
CA VAL A 163 8.54 -1.10 -6.29
C VAL A 163 9.70 -1.60 -5.41
N ARG A 164 10.28 -2.77 -5.72
CA ARG A 164 11.47 -3.29 -5.04
C ARG A 164 12.72 -2.41 -5.21
N LEU A 165 12.77 -1.62 -6.28
CA LEU A 165 13.84 -0.68 -6.61
C LEU A 165 13.63 0.70 -5.98
N LEU A 166 12.44 0.95 -5.42
CA LEU A 166 12.13 2.21 -4.76
C LEU A 166 12.64 2.21 -3.31
N PRO A 167 12.89 3.40 -2.73
CA PRO A 167 13.17 3.53 -1.30
C PRO A 167 12.15 2.79 -0.44
N GLU A 168 12.60 2.15 0.64
CA GLU A 168 11.77 1.25 1.44
C GLU A 168 10.52 1.93 2.01
N GLY A 169 10.61 3.21 2.31
CA GLY A 169 9.52 4.02 2.82
C GLY A 169 8.38 4.19 1.81
N LEU A 170 8.62 3.96 0.51
CA LEU A 170 7.59 4.09 -0.51
C LEU A 170 6.86 2.78 -0.81
N ARG A 171 7.41 1.62 -0.40
CA ARG A 171 6.94 0.31 -0.88
C ARG A 171 5.44 0.06 -0.65
N HIS A 172 4.90 0.51 0.48
CA HIS A 172 3.48 0.33 0.85
C HIS A 172 2.60 1.54 0.52
N ARG A 173 3.05 2.37 -0.42
CA ARG A 173 2.30 3.49 -0.99
C ARG A 173 2.32 3.46 -2.52
N VAL A 174 2.84 2.38 -3.11
CA VAL A 174 3.00 2.27 -4.55
C VAL A 174 2.06 1.19 -5.07
N VAL A 175 1.33 1.53 -6.12
CA VAL A 175 0.55 0.57 -6.91
C VAL A 175 1.16 0.52 -8.29
N GLU A 176 1.55 -0.67 -8.74
CA GLU A 176 2.14 -0.86 -10.06
C GLU A 176 1.13 -1.52 -11.01
N HIS A 177 0.72 -0.78 -12.02
CA HIS A 177 -0.19 -1.21 -13.07
C HIS A 177 0.60 -1.73 -14.26
N ARG A 178 0.38 -2.99 -14.65
CA ARG A 178 1.09 -3.64 -15.77
C ARG A 178 0.23 -3.63 -17.02
N ALA A 179 0.65 -2.87 -18.02
CA ALA A 179 0.05 -2.85 -19.34
C ALA A 179 0.62 -3.97 -20.21
N ALA A 180 -0.23 -4.91 -20.62
CA ALA A 180 0.15 -5.97 -21.53
C ALA A 180 0.70 -5.41 -22.87
N PRO A 181 1.59 -6.14 -23.58
CA PRO A 181 2.32 -5.61 -24.73
C PRO A 181 1.47 -5.06 -25.89
N HIS A 182 0.26 -5.60 -26.08
CA HIS A 182 -0.69 -5.15 -27.10
C HIS A 182 -1.54 -3.94 -26.67
N ARG A 183 -1.50 -3.56 -25.37
CA ARG A 183 -2.37 -2.54 -24.77
C ARG A 183 -1.77 -1.13 -24.76
N LEU A 184 -0.54 -0.95 -25.25
CA LEU A 184 0.17 0.36 -25.25
C LEU A 184 -0.71 1.53 -25.71
N ARG A 185 -1.40 1.36 -26.85
CA ARG A 185 -2.24 2.41 -27.43
C ARG A 185 -3.45 2.73 -26.55
N ALA A 186 -4.12 1.70 -26.04
CA ALA A 186 -5.30 1.86 -25.18
C ALA A 186 -4.93 2.56 -23.87
N VAL A 187 -3.82 2.16 -23.24
CA VAL A 187 -3.32 2.80 -22.01
C VAL A 187 -2.95 4.25 -22.25
N ASN A 188 -2.14 4.55 -23.26
CA ASN A 188 -1.74 5.93 -23.55
C ASN A 188 -2.92 6.82 -23.96
N TRP A 189 -3.94 6.27 -24.63
CA TRP A 189 -5.16 7.02 -24.91
C TRP A 189 -5.87 7.47 -23.62
N VAL A 190 -5.85 6.67 -22.55
CA VAL A 190 -6.41 7.07 -21.26
C VAL A 190 -5.47 8.02 -20.50
N LEU A 191 -4.16 7.76 -20.53
CA LEU A 191 -3.18 8.60 -19.83
C LEU A 191 -3.05 10.00 -20.43
N ASP A 192 -3.33 10.15 -21.74
CA ASP A 192 -3.36 11.43 -22.43
C ASP A 192 -4.34 12.42 -21.80
N ASP A 193 -5.50 11.95 -21.31
CA ASP A 193 -6.48 12.77 -20.58
C ASP A 193 -5.90 13.39 -19.30
N PHE A 194 -4.79 12.84 -18.79
CA PHE A 194 -4.11 13.26 -17.57
C PHE A 194 -2.71 13.87 -17.84
N GLY A 195 -2.35 14.08 -19.11
CA GLY A 195 -1.06 14.64 -19.50
C GLY A 195 0.13 13.71 -19.25
N ALA A 196 -0.10 12.40 -19.15
CA ALA A 196 0.93 11.39 -18.94
C ALA A 196 1.02 10.44 -20.14
N ARG A 197 2.19 9.84 -20.37
CA ARG A 197 2.40 8.77 -21.36
C ARG A 197 3.41 7.77 -20.85
N VAL A 198 3.14 6.49 -21.12
CA VAL A 198 4.09 5.39 -20.88
C VAL A 198 4.78 5.02 -22.21
N PRO A 199 6.12 4.99 -22.24
CA PRO A 199 6.85 4.54 -23.42
C PRO A 199 6.74 3.02 -23.58
N ARG A 200 6.97 2.53 -24.81
CA ARG A 200 7.00 1.10 -25.06
C ARG A 200 8.15 0.46 -24.25
N GLY A 201 7.82 -0.38 -23.27
CA GLY A 201 8.82 -1.12 -22.50
C GLY A 201 9.37 -0.34 -21.31
N GLY A 202 8.79 0.82 -20.98
CA GLY A 202 9.15 1.59 -19.79
C GLY A 202 7.97 1.80 -18.86
N ALA A 203 8.12 2.76 -17.95
CA ALA A 203 7.16 3.13 -16.92
C ALA A 203 6.92 4.65 -16.92
#